data_AF-A0A5C1MAD6-F1
#
_entry.id   AF-A0A5C1MAD6-F1
#
_cell.length_a   1.000
_cell.length_b   1.000
_cell.length_c   1.000
_cell.angle_alpha   90.00
_cell.angle_beta   90.00
_cell.angle_gamma   90.00
#
_symmetry.space_group_name_H-M   'P 1'
#
loop_
_entity.id
_entity.type
_entity.pdbx_description
1 polymer ?
#
loop_
_entity_poly.entity_id
_entity_poly.type
_entity_poly.pdbx_seq_one_letter_code
_entity_poly.pdbx_strand_id
1 'polypeptide(L)'
;MKILFRIAALVACVVVLTLPALAQEQENYDADARNAEDAPPMIPHVVGDDVNGKACLACHETGLKGAPVTPHPTRLNCTQCHVRSNMGAKTSGKKARTKQ
;
A
#
# COMPACT_ATOMS: atom_id res chain seq x y z
N MET A 1 54.22 15.65 -15.95
CA MET A 1 53.73 14.52 -15.12
C MET A 1 52.62 14.91 -14.13
N LYS A 2 52.78 15.96 -13.30
CA LYS A 2 51.76 16.42 -12.34
C LYS A 2 50.41 16.82 -12.97
N ILE A 3 50.43 17.38 -14.18
CA ILE A 3 49.22 17.78 -14.93
C ILE A 3 48.41 16.55 -15.40
N LEU A 4 49.08 15.51 -15.89
CA LEU A 4 48.44 14.25 -16.30
C LEU A 4 47.75 13.58 -15.11
N PHE A 5 48.35 13.64 -13.92
CA PHE A 5 47.77 13.10 -12.70
C PHE A 5 46.50 13.87 -12.26
N ARG A 6 46.49 15.19 -12.43
CA ARG A 6 45.31 16.03 -12.13
C ARG A 6 44.16 15.78 -13.10
N ILE A 7 44.46 15.61 -14.39
CA ILE A 7 43.45 15.28 -15.40
C ILE A 7 42.85 13.90 -15.10
N ALA A 8 43.68 12.90 -14.80
CA ALA A 8 43.20 11.57 -14.42
C ALA A 8 42.31 11.60 -13.17
N ALA A 9 42.68 12.38 -12.15
CA ALA A 9 41.87 12.54 -10.93
C ALA A 9 40.52 13.22 -11.21
N LEU A 10 40.48 14.24 -12.07
CA LEU A 10 39.23 14.91 -12.45
C LEU A 10 38.31 13.99 -13.26
N VAL A 11 38.86 13.25 -14.22
CA VAL A 11 38.08 12.28 -15.01
C VAL A 11 37.51 11.19 -14.11
N ALA A 12 38.29 10.63 -13.19
CA ALA A 12 37.81 9.64 -12.23
C ALA A 12 36.71 10.20 -11.33
N CYS A 13 36.84 11.45 -10.86
CA CYS A 13 35.83 12.10 -10.03
C CYS A 13 34.51 12.31 -10.80
N VAL A 14 34.58 12.74 -12.05
CA VAL A 14 33.39 12.90 -12.91
C VAL A 14 32.72 11.57 -13.17
N VAL A 15 33.48 10.50 -13.45
CA VAL A 15 32.92 9.16 -13.67
C VAL A 15 32.21 8.65 -12.41
N VAL A 16 32.83 8.80 -11.23
CA VAL A 16 32.20 8.40 -9.95
C VAL A 16 30.93 9.20 -9.65
N LEU A 17 30.91 10.49 -9.97
CA LEU A 17 29.75 11.35 -9.76
C LEU A 17 28.61 11.08 -10.75
N THR A 18 28.89 10.57 -11.95
CA THR A 18 27.85 10.20 -12.94
C THR A 18 27.42 8.74 -12.88
N LEU A 19 28.19 7.86 -12.22
CA LEU A 19 27.84 6.45 -11.97
C LEU A 19 26.41 6.22 -11.44
N PRO A 20 25.88 6.97 -10.44
CA PRO A 20 24.55 6.72 -9.93
C PRO A 20 23.43 7.03 -10.94
N ALA A 21 23.69 7.83 -11.97
CA ALA A 21 22.71 8.06 -13.05
C ALA A 21 22.58 6.88 -14.03
N LEU A 22 23.52 5.93 -13.98
CA LEU A 22 23.57 4.75 -14.84
C LEU A 22 23.18 3.48 -14.07
N ALA A 23 22.92 3.59 -12.76
CA ALA A 23 22.42 2.48 -11.97
C ALA A 23 20.99 2.17 -12.40
N GLN A 24 20.81 1.06 -13.12
CA GLN A 24 19.50 0.51 -13.40
C GLN A 24 18.85 0.09 -12.09
N GLU A 25 17.64 0.59 -11.83
CA GLU A 25 16.81 0.18 -10.71
C GLU A 25 16.54 -1.33 -10.88
N GLN A 26 17.11 -2.15 -9.99
CA GLN A 26 16.95 -3.60 -10.05
C GLN A 26 15.58 -3.94 -9.47
N GLU A 27 14.59 -4.15 -10.35
CA GLU A 27 13.28 -4.69 -9.96
C GLU A 27 13.48 -6.06 -9.28
N ASN A 28 13.09 -6.16 -8.00
CA ASN A 28 13.18 -7.38 -7.22
C ASN A 28 11.79 -7.95 -6.99
N TYR A 29 11.29 -8.65 -8.03
CA TYR A 29 9.98 -9.29 -8.04
C TYR A 29 9.74 -10.23 -6.84
N ASP A 30 10.79 -10.88 -6.31
CA ASP A 30 10.67 -11.77 -5.15
C ASP A 30 10.44 -11.00 -3.84
N ALA A 31 11.08 -9.83 -3.68
CA ALA A 31 10.85 -8.96 -2.54
C ALA A 31 9.45 -8.35 -2.57
N ASP A 32 8.98 -7.94 -3.75
CA ASP A 32 7.63 -7.42 -3.94
C ASP A 32 6.56 -8.49 -3.68
N ALA A 33 6.79 -9.73 -4.11
CA ALA A 33 5.91 -10.86 -3.83
C ALA A 33 5.82 -11.17 -2.33
N ARG A 34 6.94 -11.17 -1.60
CA ARG A 34 6.95 -11.32 -0.13
C ARG A 34 6.13 -10.23 0.55
N ASN A 35 6.27 -8.99 0.07
CA ASN A 35 5.51 -7.86 0.57
C ASN A 35 4.01 -7.95 0.24
N ALA A 36 3.66 -8.69 -0.83
CA ALA A 36 2.27 -9.01 -1.17
C ALA A 36 1.65 -10.06 -0.24
N GLU A 37 2.44 -11.02 0.27
CA GLU A 37 1.96 -11.99 1.27
C GLU A 37 1.59 -11.32 2.61
N ASP A 38 2.31 -10.25 2.96
CA ASP A 38 2.03 -9.39 4.14
C ASP A 38 1.07 -8.22 3.82
N ALA A 39 0.52 -8.16 2.61
CA ALA A 39 -0.38 -7.08 2.23
C ALA A 39 -1.68 -7.13 3.06
N PRO A 40 -2.22 -5.96 3.44
CA PRO A 40 -3.47 -5.90 4.19
C PRO A 40 -4.59 -6.59 3.38
N PRO A 41 -5.27 -7.61 3.94
CA PRO A 41 -6.33 -8.31 3.23
C PRO A 41 -7.49 -7.38 2.87
N MET A 42 -8.13 -7.66 1.74
CA MET A 42 -9.36 -6.99 1.32
C MET A 42 -10.50 -7.34 2.29
N ILE A 43 -11.41 -6.40 2.53
CA ILE A 43 -12.60 -6.62 3.36
C ILE A 43 -13.62 -7.42 2.53
N PRO A 44 -13.95 -8.68 2.89
CA PRO A 44 -14.79 -9.56 2.08
C PRO A 44 -16.30 -9.40 2.35
N HIS A 45 -16.69 -8.42 3.16
CA HIS A 45 -18.07 -8.15 3.53
C HIS A 45 -18.40 -6.66 3.40
N VAL A 46 -19.69 -6.34 3.46
CA VAL A 46 -20.16 -4.95 3.38
C VAL A 46 -19.75 -4.19 4.64
N VAL A 47 -19.34 -2.94 4.46
CA VAL A 47 -19.03 -1.96 5.49
C VAL A 47 -19.65 -0.63 5.04
N GLY A 48 -20.34 0.06 5.95
CA GLY A 48 -20.92 1.38 5.65
C GLY A 48 -19.86 2.46 5.51
N ASP A 49 -20.16 3.57 4.84
CA ASP A 49 -19.18 4.65 4.60
C ASP A 49 -18.71 5.33 5.90
N ASP A 50 -19.58 5.40 6.91
CA ASP A 50 -19.31 6.08 8.18
C ASP A 50 -18.81 5.15 9.31
N VAL A 51 -18.41 3.92 9.00
CA VAL A 51 -17.93 2.98 10.02
C VAL A 51 -16.56 3.40 10.55
N ASN A 52 -16.43 3.47 11.87
CA ASN A 52 -15.17 3.76 12.56
C ASN A 52 -14.47 2.47 13.01
N GLY A 53 -13.20 2.54 13.39
CA GLY A 53 -12.43 1.37 13.83
C GLY A 53 -13.02 0.60 15.00
N LYS A 54 -13.73 1.27 15.91
CA LYS A 54 -14.40 0.60 17.03
C LYS A 54 -15.49 -0.36 16.55
N ALA A 55 -16.21 0.00 15.49
CA ALA A 55 -17.20 -0.89 14.87
C ALA A 55 -16.54 -2.14 14.27
N CYS A 56 -15.35 -2.02 13.70
CA CYS A 56 -14.57 -3.15 13.19
C CYS A 56 -14.13 -4.09 14.33
N LEU A 57 -13.62 -3.50 15.43
CA LEU A 57 -13.14 -4.24 16.61
C LEU A 57 -14.23 -5.06 17.30
N ALA A 58 -15.50 -4.67 17.17
CA ALA A 58 -16.64 -5.44 17.70
C ALA A 58 -16.62 -6.93 17.27
N CYS A 59 -15.99 -7.25 16.12
CA CYS A 59 -15.73 -8.63 15.72
C CYS A 59 -14.24 -8.97 15.64
N HIS A 60 -13.39 -8.05 15.16
CA HIS A 60 -11.98 -8.34 14.88
C HIS A 60 -11.05 -8.24 16.10
N GLU A 61 -11.51 -7.80 17.27
CA GLU A 61 -10.67 -7.77 18.48
C GLU A 61 -10.45 -9.16 19.07
N THR A 62 -11.51 -9.97 19.15
CA THR A 62 -11.49 -11.31 19.75
C THR A 62 -11.80 -12.43 18.75
N GLY A 63 -12.12 -12.08 17.51
CA GLY A 63 -12.45 -13.03 16.45
C GLY A 63 -13.90 -13.52 16.52
N LEU A 64 -14.82 -12.65 16.95
CA LEU A 64 -16.24 -12.96 17.01
C LEU A 64 -16.76 -13.34 15.61
N LYS A 65 -17.67 -14.33 15.56
CA LYS A 65 -18.26 -14.85 14.31
C LYS A 65 -17.24 -15.36 13.28
N GLY A 66 -16.07 -15.81 13.73
CA GLY A 66 -15.01 -16.31 12.85
C GLY A 66 -14.25 -15.22 12.11
N ALA A 67 -14.38 -13.96 12.54
CA ALA A 67 -13.52 -12.89 12.05
C ALA A 67 -12.06 -13.18 12.45
N PRO A 68 -11.07 -12.89 11.60
CA PRO A 68 -9.67 -12.95 12.01
C PRO A 68 -9.38 -11.87 13.05
N VAL A 69 -8.61 -12.21 14.08
CA VAL A 69 -8.16 -11.26 15.09
C VAL A 69 -7.16 -10.29 14.47
N THR A 70 -7.38 -8.99 14.62
CA THR A 70 -6.42 -7.99 14.16
C THR A 70 -5.16 -7.99 15.02
N PRO A 71 -3.96 -8.04 14.44
CA PRO A 71 -2.71 -7.92 15.22
C PRO A 71 -2.44 -6.49 15.70
N HIS A 72 -3.27 -5.51 15.32
CA HIS A 72 -3.06 -4.09 15.63
C HIS A 72 -4.39 -3.40 16.02
N PRO A 73 -4.96 -3.72 17.20
CA PRO A 73 -6.25 -3.20 17.63
C PRO A 73 -6.26 -1.69 17.87
N THR A 74 -5.10 -1.07 18.07
CA THR A 74 -4.97 0.38 18.28
C THR A 74 -5.06 1.20 16.98
N ARG A 75 -4.97 0.56 15.80
CA ARG A 75 -5.08 1.22 14.49
C ARG A 75 -6.55 1.34 14.07
N LEU A 76 -7.23 2.37 14.57
CA LEU A 76 -8.68 2.55 14.40
C LEU A 76 -9.12 3.01 12.99
N ASN A 77 -8.21 3.41 12.12
CA ASN A 77 -8.53 3.82 10.76
C ASN A 77 -8.26 2.66 9.78
N CYS A 78 -9.03 1.58 9.91
CA CYS A 78 -8.78 0.30 9.24
C CYS A 78 -8.80 0.41 7.70
N THR A 79 -9.67 1.27 7.16
CA THR A 79 -9.87 1.49 5.72
C THR A 79 -8.75 2.28 5.05
N GLN A 80 -7.76 2.77 5.82
CA GLN A 80 -6.53 3.33 5.23
C GLN A 80 -5.71 2.27 4.51
N CYS A 81 -5.80 1.01 4.94
CA CYS A 81 -5.02 -0.10 4.39
C CYS A 81 -5.91 -1.21 3.85
N HIS A 82 -7.01 -1.54 4.54
CA HIS A 82 -7.93 -2.58 4.11
C HIS A 82 -8.99 -2.01 3.16
N VAL A 83 -8.90 -2.36 1.88
CA VAL A 83 -9.82 -1.90 0.85
C VAL A 83 -11.04 -2.83 0.77
N ARG A 84 -12.22 -2.26 0.49
CA ARG A 84 -13.46 -3.02 0.32
C ARG A 84 -13.41 -3.85 -0.96
N SER A 85 -13.76 -5.13 -0.86
CA SER A 85 -13.97 -5.93 -2.07
C SER A 85 -15.22 -5.47 -2.82
N ASN A 86 -15.17 -5.50 -4.15
CA ASN A 86 -16.30 -5.09 -5.00
C ASN A 86 -17.49 -6.08 -4.99
N MET A 87 -17.45 -7.09 -4.12
CA MET A 87 -18.45 -8.15 -3.98
C MET A 87 -19.83 -7.66 -3.48
N GLY A 88 -20.03 -6.35 -3.34
CA GLY A 88 -21.28 -5.74 -2.87
C GLY A 88 -21.81 -4.59 -3.74
N ALA A 89 -21.16 -4.23 -4.85
CA ALA A 89 -21.63 -3.16 -5.74
C ALA A 89 -22.81 -3.61 -6.61
N LYS A 90 -23.94 -3.98 -5.99
CA LYS A 90 -25.22 -3.88 -6.69
C LYS A 90 -25.46 -2.40 -6.89
N THR A 91 -25.35 -1.95 -8.13
CA THR A 91 -25.62 -0.58 -8.59
C THR A 91 -26.85 -0.03 -7.88
N SER A 92 -26.66 0.91 -6.95
CA SER A 92 -27.71 1.81 -6.51
C SER A 92 -28.07 2.68 -7.71
N GLY A 93 -28.95 2.16 -8.57
CA GLY A 93 -29.60 2.94 -9.60
C GLY A 93 -30.26 4.13 -8.92
N LYS A 94 -29.79 5.35 -9.22
CA LYS A 94 -30.51 6.57 -8.87
C LYS A 94 -31.90 6.43 -9.49
N LYS A 95 -32.93 6.15 -8.68
CA LYS A 95 -34.28 6.51 -9.10
C LYS A 95 -34.30 8.04 -9.13
N ALA A 96 -34.24 8.59 -10.34
CA ALA A 96 -34.52 9.99 -10.58
C ALA A 96 -35.84 10.33 -9.89
N ARG A 97 -35.78 11.15 -8.85
CA ARG A 97 -36.94 11.68 -8.17
C ARG A 97 -37.56 12.71 -9.11
N THR A 98 -38.47 12.24 -9.97
CA THR A 98 -39.40 13.11 -10.69
C THR A 98 -40.25 13.82 -9.65
N LYS A 99 -40.10 15.14 -9.60
CA LYS A 99 -40.96 16.05 -8.86
C LYS A 99 -42.22 16.23 -9.73
N GLN A 100 -43.35 15.73 -9.26
CA GLN A 100 -44.66 16.27 -9.63
C GLN A 100 -45.11 17.15 -8.47
#